data_AF-A0A3M2DAX5-F1
#
_entry.id   AF-A0A3M2DAX5-F1
#
_cell.length_a   1.000
_cell.length_b   1.000
_cell.length_c   1.000
_cell.angle_alpha   90.00
_cell.angle_beta   90.00
_cell.angle_gamma   90.00
#
_symmetry.space_group_name_H-M   'P 1'
#
loop_
_entity.id
_entity.type
_entity.pdbx_description
1 polymer ?
#
loop_
_entity_poly.entity_id
_entity_poly.type
_entity_poly.pdbx_seq_one_letter_code
_entity_poly.pdbx_strand_id
1 'polypeptide(L)'
;MPILSPFRPSSTLIPPVPRRPRLTTVLAAPFLYAMLMPLLIFDVCLELYHRIVFPILRLPQISRSAYIRIDRHRLSYLPPTWKLACAYCGYANGLLHYAARIAAETEAYFCPSKHQPVPGFHPPHHHRGFADYGDARGFFARIHRNRTVGTPMNECDSDHEPS
;
A
#
# COMPACT_ATOMS: atom_id res chain seq x y z
N MET A 1 16.16 -27.05 12.64
CA MET A 1 15.46 -25.75 12.50
C MET A 1 16.03 -24.81 13.55
N PRO A 2 16.94 -23.89 13.23
CA PRO A 2 17.52 -23.00 14.23
C PRO A 2 16.50 -21.91 14.57
N ILE A 3 16.17 -21.82 15.86
CA ILE A 3 15.35 -20.78 16.46
C ILE A 3 16.10 -19.46 16.27
N LEU A 4 15.53 -18.55 15.47
CA LEU A 4 15.97 -17.16 15.39
C LEU A 4 15.92 -16.56 16.79
N SER A 5 17.10 -16.31 17.36
CA SER A 5 17.27 -15.55 18.60
C SER A 5 16.58 -14.18 18.47
N PRO A 6 15.85 -13.70 19.49
CA PRO A 6 15.32 -12.35 19.47
C PRO A 6 16.50 -11.37 19.45
N PHE A 7 16.63 -10.62 18.35
CA PHE A 7 17.57 -9.51 18.24
C PHE A 7 17.35 -8.57 19.43
N ARG A 8 18.27 -8.58 20.40
CA ARG A 8 18.24 -7.73 21.59
C ARG A 8 19.14 -6.53 21.31
N PRO A 9 18.61 -5.38 20.86
CA PRO A 9 19.45 -4.21 20.67
C PRO A 9 20.00 -3.77 22.03
N SER A 10 21.33 -3.67 22.13
CA SER A 10 22.00 -3.11 23.30
C SER A 10 21.58 -1.66 23.47
N SER A 11 20.91 -1.34 24.57
CA SER A 11 20.25 -0.05 24.86
C SER A 11 21.20 1.15 25.02
N THR A 12 22.51 0.94 24.88
CA THR A 12 23.55 1.94 25.18
C THR A 12 24.01 2.78 23.98
N LEU A 13 23.51 2.51 22.76
CA LEU A 13 24.04 3.10 21.52
C LEU A 13 23.00 3.82 20.66
N ILE A 14 21.85 4.18 21.23
CA ILE A 14 20.79 4.89 20.49
C ILE A 14 20.94 6.40 20.75
N PRO A 15 21.37 7.21 19.77
CA PRO A 15 21.41 8.65 19.94
C PRO A 15 20.00 9.19 20.21
N PRO A 16 19.83 10.14 21.14
CA PRO A 16 18.53 10.70 21.44
C PRO A 16 17.98 11.43 20.21
N VAL A 17 16.67 11.25 19.93
CA VAL A 17 15.98 11.99 18.87
C VAL A 17 16.10 13.49 19.15
N PRO A 18 16.46 14.34 18.16
CA PRO A 18 16.53 15.78 18.35
C PRO A 18 15.19 16.33 18.85
N ARG A 19 15.20 16.94 20.04
CA ARG A 19 13.98 17.51 20.65
C ARG A 19 13.52 18.79 19.95
N ARG A 20 14.43 19.53 19.31
CA ARG A 20 14.11 20.74 18.56
C ARG A 20 14.01 20.42 17.08
N PRO A 21 12.85 20.67 16.43
CA PRO A 21 12.79 20.58 14.98
C PRO A 21 13.72 21.63 14.36
N ARG A 22 14.33 21.29 13.22
CA ARG A 22 15.05 22.29 12.42
C ARG A 22 14.04 23.36 11.99
N LEU A 23 14.49 24.62 11.86
CA LEU A 23 13.61 25.72 11.41
C LEU A 23 12.93 25.37 10.08
N THR A 24 13.64 24.69 9.19
CA THR A 24 13.11 24.15 7.93
C THR A 24 11.93 23.19 8.14
N THR A 25 11.98 22.32 9.15
CA THR A 25 10.89 21.40 9.49
C THR A 25 9.68 22.15 10.03
N VAL A 26 9.89 23.19 10.84
CA VAL A 26 8.79 24.02 11.37
C VAL A 26 8.09 24.78 10.23
N LEU A 27 8.86 25.30 9.28
CA LEU A 27 8.31 25.97 8.09
C LEU A 27 7.59 25.02 7.13
N ALA A 28 8.05 23.76 7.03
CA ALA A 28 7.42 22.74 6.19
C ALA A 28 6.19 22.08 6.83
N ALA A 29 6.09 22.07 8.17
CA ALA A 29 4.99 21.50 8.92
C ALA A 29 3.59 21.93 8.43
N PRO A 30 3.28 23.22 8.21
CA PRO A 30 1.95 23.63 7.74
C PRO A 30 1.59 23.01 6.38
N PHE A 31 2.52 22.90 5.44
CA PHE A 31 2.26 22.27 4.14
C PHE A 31 2.07 20.77 4.26
N LEU A 32 2.84 20.12 5.12
CA LEU A 32 2.71 18.68 5.39
C LEU A 32 1.34 18.36 6.02
N TYR A 33 0.91 19.15 6.99
CA TYR A 33 -0.42 18.97 7.59
C TYR A 33 -1.56 19.45 6.69
N ALA A 34 -1.32 20.41 5.78
CA ALA A 34 -2.30 20.77 4.76
C ALA A 34 -2.63 19.59 3.84
N MET A 35 -1.65 18.72 3.53
CA MET A 35 -1.86 17.48 2.77
C MET A 35 -2.69 16.42 3.52
N LEU A 36 -2.90 16.56 4.82
CA LEU A 36 -3.82 15.67 5.53
C LEU A 36 -5.26 15.85 5.03
N MET A 37 -5.67 17.08 4.71
CA MET A 37 -7.03 17.38 4.27
C MET A 37 -7.41 16.66 2.96
N PRO A 38 -6.64 16.73 1.85
CA PRO A 38 -6.94 15.98 0.64
C PRO A 38 -6.84 14.46 0.83
N LEU A 39 -5.95 13.96 1.71
CA LEU A 39 -5.90 12.54 2.03
C LEU A 39 -7.18 12.06 2.71
N LEU A 40 -7.77 12.86 3.61
CA LEU A 40 -9.04 12.52 4.25
C LEU A 40 -10.21 12.53 3.26
N ILE A 41 -10.28 13.53 2.36
CA ILE A 41 -11.27 13.54 1.28
C ILE A 41 -11.11 12.29 0.41
N PHE A 42 -9.88 11.99 0.02
CA PHE A 42 -9.57 10.82 -0.79
C PHE A 42 -9.96 9.51 -0.08
N ASP A 43 -9.70 9.37 1.24
CA ASP A 43 -10.11 8.20 2.04
C ASP A 43 -11.63 8.01 2.00
N VAL A 44 -12.41 9.09 2.18
CA VAL A 44 -13.88 9.02 2.12
C VAL A 44 -14.36 8.61 0.72
N CYS A 45 -13.82 9.22 -0.33
CA CYS A 45 -14.16 8.87 -1.71
C CYS A 45 -13.78 7.41 -2.05
N LEU A 46 -12.60 6.98 -1.60
CA LEU A 46 -12.08 5.63 -1.82
C LEU A 46 -12.93 4.58 -1.09
N GLU A 47 -13.33 4.84 0.16
CA GLU A 47 -14.21 3.95 0.91
C GLU A 47 -15.60 3.86 0.27
N LEU A 48 -16.14 4.98 -0.22
CA LEU A 48 -17.42 4.97 -0.96
C LEU A 48 -17.30 4.13 -2.24
N TYR A 49 -16.23 4.35 -3.01
CA TYR A 49 -15.92 3.56 -4.20
C TYR A 49 -15.82 2.06 -3.87
N HIS A 50 -15.00 1.70 -2.89
CA HIS A 50 -14.78 0.31 -2.49
C HIS A 50 -16.07 -0.36 -2.03
N ARG A 51 -16.87 0.29 -1.17
CA ARG A 51 -18.09 -0.30 -0.60
C ARG A 51 -19.25 -0.39 -1.59
N ILE A 52 -19.30 0.47 -2.61
CA ILE A 52 -20.35 0.43 -3.63
C ILE A 52 -19.95 -0.50 -4.77
N VAL A 53 -18.77 -0.28 -5.35
CA VAL A 53 -18.37 -0.94 -6.60
C VAL A 53 -18.01 -2.40 -6.38
N PHE A 54 -17.33 -2.75 -5.28
CA PHE A 54 -16.86 -4.13 -5.10
C PHE A 54 -18.02 -5.12 -4.91
N PRO A 55 -19.04 -4.84 -4.09
CA PRO A 55 -20.22 -5.72 -4.02
C PRO A 55 -20.98 -5.83 -5.35
N ILE A 56 -21.10 -4.73 -6.10
CA ILE A 56 -21.77 -4.73 -7.42
C ILE A 56 -21.02 -5.63 -8.40
N LEU A 57 -19.69 -5.55 -8.43
CA LEU A 57 -18.84 -6.35 -9.31
C LEU A 57 -18.50 -7.75 -8.75
N ARG A 58 -19.01 -8.09 -7.55
CA ARG A 58 -18.68 -9.32 -6.80
C ARG A 58 -17.17 -9.50 -6.58
N LEU A 59 -16.47 -8.39 -6.37
CA LEU A 59 -15.06 -8.37 -6.00
C LEU A 59 -14.88 -8.64 -4.50
N PRO A 60 -13.73 -9.21 -4.11
CA PRO A 60 -13.42 -9.50 -2.72
C PRO A 60 -13.13 -8.23 -1.94
N GLN A 61 -13.73 -8.08 -0.77
CA GLN A 61 -13.52 -6.92 0.08
C GLN A 61 -12.11 -6.93 0.70
N ILE A 62 -11.43 -5.79 0.61
CA ILE A 62 -10.08 -5.62 1.14
C ILE A 62 -10.15 -5.08 2.58
N SER A 63 -9.52 -5.77 3.53
CA SER A 63 -9.52 -5.30 4.91
C SER A 63 -8.61 -4.08 5.09
N ARG A 64 -9.20 -2.91 5.40
CA ARG A 64 -8.46 -1.67 5.69
C ARG A 64 -7.43 -1.82 6.82
N SER A 65 -7.73 -2.65 7.83
CA SER A 65 -6.84 -2.85 8.99
C SER A 65 -5.55 -3.61 8.64
N ALA A 66 -5.52 -4.32 7.53
CA ALA A 66 -4.30 -4.95 7.02
C ALA A 66 -3.30 -3.93 6.46
N TYR A 67 -3.78 -2.74 6.05
CA TYR A 67 -2.98 -1.73 5.36
C TYR A 67 -2.64 -0.53 6.26
N ILE A 68 -3.61 -0.03 7.03
CA ILE A 68 -3.43 1.16 7.85
C ILE A 68 -3.11 0.75 9.30
N ARG A 69 -1.85 0.89 9.68
CA ARG A 69 -1.37 0.60 11.05
C ARG A 69 -0.69 1.82 11.67
N ILE A 70 -1.23 2.28 12.80
CA ILE A 70 -0.71 3.42 13.57
C ILE A 70 -0.36 2.94 14.98
N ASP A 71 0.73 2.17 15.12
CA ASP A 71 1.22 1.63 16.41
C ASP A 71 2.41 2.42 16.96
N ARG A 72 3.10 3.17 16.09
CA ARG A 72 4.34 3.91 16.41
C ARG A 72 4.17 5.01 17.46
N HIS A 73 2.94 5.42 17.78
CA HIS A 73 2.64 6.35 18.88
C HIS A 73 2.96 5.76 20.27
N ARG A 74 3.01 4.42 20.39
CA ARG A 74 3.30 3.70 21.64
C ARG A 74 4.79 3.65 22.01
N LEU A 75 5.68 4.08 21.11
CA LEU A 75 7.12 4.10 21.37
C LEU A 75 7.43 5.11 22.48
N SER A 76 7.98 4.62 23.59
CA SER A 76 8.28 5.43 24.79
C SER A 76 9.44 6.41 24.58
N TYR A 77 10.34 6.11 23.65
CA TYR A 77 11.56 6.88 23.39
C TYR A 77 11.37 8.05 22.39
N LEU A 78 10.17 8.20 21.79
CA LEU A 78 9.89 9.28 20.84
C LEU A 78 9.24 10.51 21.53
N PRO A 79 9.68 11.74 21.22
CA PRO A 79 8.98 12.94 21.66
C PRO A 79 7.58 13.05 21.04
N PRO A 80 6.61 13.73 21.68
CA PRO A 80 5.24 13.87 21.16
C PRO A 80 5.16 14.46 19.74
N THR A 81 6.02 15.42 19.41
CA THR A 81 6.08 16.04 18.07
C THR A 81 6.41 15.03 16.98
N TRP A 82 7.36 14.14 17.25
CA TRP A 82 7.73 13.05 16.34
C TRP A 82 6.66 11.97 16.28
N LYS A 83 5.95 11.70 17.38
CA LYS A 83 4.81 10.77 17.39
C LYS A 83 3.70 11.23 16.44
N LEU A 84 3.41 12.54 16.41
CA LEU A 84 2.40 13.09 15.49
C LEU A 84 2.83 12.93 14.02
N ALA A 85 4.10 13.24 13.70
CA ALA A 85 4.63 13.03 12.36
C ALA A 85 4.64 11.55 11.96
N CYS A 86 4.98 10.64 12.88
CA CYS A 86 4.91 9.20 12.63
C CYS A 86 3.47 8.72 12.41
N ALA A 87 2.50 9.26 13.15
CA ALA A 87 1.09 8.93 12.94
C ALA A 87 0.60 9.40 11.55
N TYR A 88 0.98 10.61 11.14
CA TYR A 88 0.70 11.12 9.80
C TYR A 88 1.28 10.20 8.72
N CYS A 89 2.59 9.91 8.76
CA CYS A 89 3.22 9.08 7.75
C CYS A 89 2.69 7.65 7.75
N GLY A 90 2.37 7.08 8.92
CA GLY A 90 1.77 5.75 9.03
C GLY A 90 0.38 5.70 8.40
N TYR A 91 -0.43 6.73 8.62
CA TYR A 91 -1.75 6.84 7.99
C TYR A 91 -1.65 7.08 6.48
N ALA A 92 -0.87 8.07 6.03
CA ALA A 92 -0.77 8.46 4.62
C ALA A 92 -0.23 7.30 3.75
N ASN A 93 0.87 6.66 4.15
CA ASN A 93 1.43 5.55 3.39
C ASN A 93 0.50 4.33 3.41
N GLY A 94 -0.11 4.03 4.58
CA GLY A 94 -1.07 2.93 4.68
C GLY A 94 -2.29 3.15 3.79
N LEU A 95 -2.83 4.37 3.74
CA LEU A 95 -3.96 4.74 2.90
C LEU A 95 -3.62 4.61 1.41
N LEU A 96 -2.45 5.10 0.98
CA LEU A 96 -2.02 4.99 -0.41
C LEU A 96 -1.77 3.54 -0.83
N HIS A 97 -1.21 2.72 0.07
CA HIS A 97 -1.04 1.28 -0.18
C HIS A 97 -2.39 0.56 -0.32
N TYR A 98 -3.34 0.88 0.57
CA TYR A 98 -4.71 0.37 0.48
C TYR A 98 -5.41 0.79 -0.82
N ALA A 99 -5.26 2.05 -1.21
CA ALA A 99 -5.80 2.56 -2.47
C ALA A 99 -5.21 1.87 -3.69
N ALA A 100 -3.88 1.67 -3.71
CA ALA A 100 -3.20 0.95 -4.77
C ALA A 100 -3.70 -0.49 -4.88
N ARG A 101 -3.96 -1.16 -3.75
CA ARG A 101 -4.52 -2.51 -3.75
C ARG A 101 -5.94 -2.56 -4.32
N ILE A 102 -6.80 -1.63 -3.90
CA ILE A 102 -8.16 -1.48 -4.44
C ILE A 102 -8.12 -1.27 -5.96
N ALA A 103 -7.22 -0.40 -6.43
CA ALA A 103 -7.01 -0.16 -7.85
C ALA A 103 -6.49 -1.40 -8.58
N ALA A 104 -5.59 -2.18 -7.97
CA ALA A 104 -5.07 -3.42 -8.54
C ALA A 104 -6.17 -4.50 -8.73
N GLU A 105 -7.07 -4.68 -7.76
CA GLU A 105 -8.24 -5.58 -7.94
C GLU A 105 -9.17 -5.08 -9.05
N THR A 106 -9.38 -3.77 -9.11
CA THR A 106 -10.17 -3.15 -10.18
C THR A 106 -9.54 -3.39 -11.54
N GLU A 107 -8.23 -3.17 -11.67
CA GLU A 107 -7.47 -3.39 -12.90
C GLU A 107 -7.50 -4.88 -13.32
N ALA A 108 -7.32 -5.80 -12.37
CA ALA A 108 -7.41 -7.24 -12.65
C ALA A 108 -8.78 -7.66 -13.19
N TYR A 109 -9.86 -7.00 -12.74
CA TYR A 109 -11.21 -7.25 -13.23
C TYR A 109 -11.45 -6.72 -14.65
N PHE A 110 -10.98 -5.50 -14.95
CA PHE A 110 -11.26 -4.83 -16.22
C PHE A 110 -10.23 -5.12 -17.31
N CYS A 111 -8.94 -5.07 -16.97
CA CYS A 111 -7.82 -5.08 -17.92
C CYS A 111 -6.61 -5.87 -17.38
N PRO A 112 -6.64 -7.21 -17.37
CA PRO A 112 -5.54 -8.03 -16.87
C PRO A 112 -4.40 -8.18 -17.90
N SER A 113 -3.86 -7.07 -18.41
CA SER A 113 -2.72 -7.03 -19.34
C SER A 113 -1.60 -6.12 -18.84
N LYS A 114 -0.35 -6.51 -19.11
CA LYS A 114 0.83 -5.73 -18.78
C LYS A 114 0.93 -4.50 -19.69
N HIS A 115 1.53 -3.46 -19.15
CA HIS A 115 1.90 -2.28 -19.93
C HIS A 115 3.01 -2.62 -20.93
N GLN A 116 3.08 -1.87 -22.02
CA GLN A 116 4.21 -1.95 -22.94
C GLN A 116 5.52 -1.67 -22.17
N PRO A 117 6.56 -2.51 -22.31
CA PRO A 117 7.82 -2.26 -21.64
C PRO A 117 8.49 -1.03 -22.25
N VAL A 118 8.67 0.01 -21.42
CA VAL A 118 9.37 1.25 -21.78
C VAL A 118 10.54 1.43 -20.81
N PRO A 119 11.74 1.82 -21.28
CA PRO A 119 12.88 2.09 -20.40
C PRO A 119 12.54 3.12 -19.32
N GLY A 120 12.86 2.81 -18.07
CA GLY A 120 12.57 3.68 -16.91
C GLY A 120 11.16 3.52 -16.31
N PHE A 121 10.31 2.67 -16.87
CA PHE A 121 9.02 2.33 -16.26
C PHE A 121 9.19 1.29 -15.14
N HIS A 122 8.61 1.55 -13.98
CA HIS A 122 8.57 0.61 -12.87
C HIS A 122 7.21 -0.10 -12.87
N PRO A 123 7.12 -1.35 -13.38
CA PRO A 123 5.85 -2.05 -13.43
C PRO A 123 5.33 -2.33 -12.01
N PRO A 124 4.03 -2.12 -11.77
CA PRO A 124 3.39 -2.54 -10.53
C PRO A 124 3.56 -4.03 -10.26
N HIS A 125 3.79 -4.39 -9.01
CA HIS A 125 4.04 -5.77 -8.62
C HIS A 125 2.89 -6.73 -8.97
N HIS A 126 1.64 -6.26 -8.92
CA HIS A 126 0.46 -7.09 -9.23
C HIS A 126 0.36 -7.49 -10.71
N HIS A 127 1.14 -6.91 -11.61
CA HIS A 127 1.14 -7.27 -13.04
C HIS A 127 1.80 -8.63 -13.35
N ARG A 128 2.44 -9.29 -12.36
CA ARG A 128 3.08 -10.61 -12.56
C ARG A 128 2.12 -11.65 -13.16
N GLY A 129 0.85 -11.63 -12.75
CA GLY A 129 -0.18 -12.56 -13.23
C GLY A 129 -0.88 -12.15 -14.52
N PHE A 130 -0.59 -10.96 -15.09
CA PHE A 130 -1.30 -10.42 -16.25
C PHE A 130 -0.81 -10.99 -17.58
N ALA A 131 -1.62 -10.85 -18.62
CA ALA A 131 -1.24 -11.20 -19.99
C ALA A 131 -0.15 -10.24 -20.48
N ASP A 132 0.78 -10.72 -21.32
CA ASP A 132 1.80 -9.84 -21.88
C ASP A 132 1.17 -8.82 -22.84
N TYR A 133 1.86 -7.70 -23.02
CA TYR A 133 1.41 -6.64 -23.91
C TYR A 133 1.23 -7.18 -25.34
N GLY A 134 0.04 -6.99 -25.92
CA GLY A 134 -0.31 -7.49 -27.26
C GLY A 134 -0.83 -8.93 -27.30
N ASP A 135 -0.83 -9.68 -26.19
CA ASP A 135 -1.38 -11.05 -26.14
C ASP A 135 -2.91 -11.03 -25.96
N ALA A 136 -3.63 -10.89 -27.08
CA ALA A 136 -5.09 -10.94 -27.09
C ALA A 136 -5.65 -12.25 -26.50
N ARG A 137 -4.99 -13.39 -26.77
CA ARG A 137 -5.49 -14.71 -26.35
C ARG A 137 -5.38 -14.87 -24.83
N GLY A 138 -4.22 -14.52 -24.26
CA GLY A 138 -4.02 -14.53 -22.82
C GLY A 138 -4.85 -13.48 -22.07
N PHE A 139 -5.18 -12.35 -22.71
CA PHE A 139 -6.07 -11.33 -22.17
C PHE A 139 -7.50 -11.86 -22.00
N PHE A 140 -8.10 -12.39 -23.08
CA PHE A 140 -9.46 -12.93 -23.02
C PHE A 140 -9.56 -14.12 -22.06
N ALA A 141 -8.55 -15.01 -22.03
CA ALA A 141 -8.51 -16.12 -21.08
C ALA A 141 -8.59 -15.64 -19.62
N ARG A 142 -7.88 -14.56 -19.26
CA ARG A 142 -7.90 -13.98 -17.92
C ARG A 142 -9.19 -13.23 -17.62
N ILE A 143 -9.74 -12.49 -18.58
CA ILE A 143 -11.06 -11.85 -18.42
C ILE A 143 -12.14 -12.88 -18.12
N HIS A 144 -12.19 -13.99 -18.86
CA HIS A 144 -13.17 -15.04 -18.61
C HIS A 144 -12.96 -15.69 -17.24
N ARG A 145 -11.70 -15.92 -16.84
CA ARG A 145 -11.36 -16.44 -15.50
C ARG A 145 -11.83 -15.51 -14.38
N ASN A 146 -11.44 -14.24 -14.43
CA ASN A 146 -11.67 -13.27 -13.36
C ASN A 146 -13.14 -12.85 -13.23
N ARG A 147 -13.94 -12.99 -14.30
CA ARG A 147 -15.39 -12.68 -14.27
C ARG A 147 -16.25 -13.87 -13.86
N THR A 148 -15.79 -15.10 -14.08
CA THR A 148 -16.55 -16.32 -13.72
C THR A 148 -16.29 -16.74 -12.28
N VAL A 149 -15.05 -16.57 -11.83
CA VAL A 149 -14.63 -16.82 -10.46
C VAL A 149 -14.26 -15.48 -9.87
N GLY A 150 -15.01 -14.97 -8.88
CA GLY A 150 -14.67 -13.74 -8.15
C GLY A 150 -13.44 -13.95 -7.25
N THR A 151 -12.35 -14.44 -7.83
CA THR A 151 -11.14 -14.84 -7.11
C THR A 151 -10.31 -13.60 -6.79
N PRO A 152 -10.03 -13.32 -5.50
CA PRO A 152 -9.04 -12.31 -5.14
C PRO A 152 -7.70 -12.61 -5.76
N MET A 153 -7.00 -11.57 -6.18
CA MET A 153 -5.59 -11.70 -6.52
C MET A 153 -4.84 -12.09 -5.24
N ASN A 154 -4.28 -13.29 -5.19
CA ASN A 154 -3.46 -13.70 -4.05
C ASN A 154 -2.13 -12.93 -4.11
N GLU A 155 -1.87 -12.13 -3.08
CA GLU A 155 -0.62 -11.38 -2.88
C GLU A 155 0.62 -12.30 -2.68
N CYS A 156 0.41 -13.63 -2.68
CA CYS A 156 1.36 -14.67 -2.28
C CYS A 156 2.07 -15.43 -3.42
N ASP A 157 1.88 -15.11 -4.70
CA ASP A 157 2.75 -15.65 -5.77
C ASP A 157 4.06 -14.82 -5.92
N SER A 158 4.56 -14.29 -4.80
CA SER A 158 5.76 -13.45 -4.73
C SER A 158 7.08 -14.21 -4.54
N ASP A 159 7.06 -15.50 -4.21
CA ASP A 159 8.25 -16.24 -3.76
C ASP A 159 8.76 -17.35 -4.72
N HIS A 160 8.39 -17.32 -6.01
CA HIS A 160 9.04 -18.17 -7.01
C HIS A 160 9.64 -17.34 -8.14
N GLU A 161 10.84 -16.83 -7.87
CA GLU A 161 11.81 -16.41 -8.88
C GLU A 161 12.45 -17.70 -9.44
N PRO A 162 12.24 -18.08 -10.72
CA PRO A 162 13.05 -19.14 -11.30
C PRO A 162 14.46 -18.58 -11.49
N SER A 163 15.40 -19.17 -10.76
CA SER A 163 16.84 -18.98 -10.93
C SER A 163 17.32 -19.36 -12.34
#